data_AF-K9FZT2-F1
#
_entry.id   AF-K9FZT2-F1
#
_cell.length_a   1.000
_cell.length_b   1.000
_cell.length_c   1.000
_cell.angle_alpha   90.00
_cell.angle_beta   90.00
_cell.angle_gamma   90.00
#
_symmetry.space_group_name_H-M   'P 1'
#
loop_
_entity.id
_entity.type
_entity.pdbx_description
1 polymer ?
#
loop_
_entity_poly.entity_id
_entity_poly.type
_entity_poly.pdbx_seq_one_letter_code
_entity_poly.pdbx_strand_id
1 'polypeptide(L)'
;MVRPRRAAAQKPEGHYAAATSPIKKRRISTIASSARKKGKQKTEFQYAEDAMRLPLPGFAPAPAPAPAPSHKPIPVMVPPPLNPAALALDLKKSYEGQIPLPTLPKRQKRWRQPAKNPIIRLEDTPKGWNAKEPDLDPDDLEAQIARCRERIGDNIMSRVFEFTLEKLLKEQKSREAMMDLEPAGLSWPVVQRLQTLQGTLEWLQSENDKYELVGNVTNIMAAYRSGHLRWNPGLVTYWSKGVLLCQPRPFRWNEFDIINAQHDGHTGFWVEGDKVQSPKWQNG
;
A
#
# COMPACT_ATOMS: atom_id res chain seq x y z
N MET A 1 -51.62 -36.11 -31.95
CA MET A 1 -50.75 -35.40 -30.97
C MET A 1 -49.61 -34.76 -31.74
N VAL A 2 -49.64 -33.42 -31.84
CA VAL A 2 -48.82 -32.61 -32.74
C VAL A 2 -47.63 -32.03 -31.95
N ARG A 3 -46.40 -32.32 -32.37
CA ARG A 3 -45.18 -31.71 -31.83
C ARG A 3 -44.81 -30.47 -32.66
N PRO A 4 -44.59 -29.29 -32.05
CA PRO A 4 -44.16 -28.11 -32.80
C PRO A 4 -42.66 -28.16 -33.11
N ARG A 5 -42.31 -27.88 -34.37
CA ARG A 5 -40.94 -27.68 -34.88
C ARG A 5 -40.37 -26.37 -34.32
N ARG A 6 -39.17 -26.43 -33.72
CA ARG A 6 -38.38 -25.24 -33.37
C ARG A 6 -37.80 -24.60 -34.63
N ALA A 7 -38.00 -23.29 -34.78
CA ALA A 7 -37.37 -22.47 -35.79
C ALA A 7 -35.89 -22.22 -35.46
N ALA A 8 -35.03 -22.26 -36.49
CA ALA A 8 -33.63 -21.92 -36.42
C ALA A 8 -33.45 -20.39 -36.53
N ALA A 9 -32.68 -19.80 -35.63
CA ALA A 9 -32.32 -18.38 -35.67
C ALA A 9 -31.17 -18.15 -36.66
N GLN A 10 -31.39 -17.21 -37.59
CA GLN A 10 -30.37 -16.68 -38.51
C GLN A 10 -29.32 -15.87 -37.74
N LYS A 11 -28.05 -16.05 -38.09
CA LYS A 11 -26.93 -15.19 -37.67
C LYS A 11 -26.70 -14.10 -38.73
N PRO A 12 -26.38 -12.85 -38.34
CA PRO A 12 -26.05 -11.79 -39.30
C PRO A 12 -24.65 -11.95 -39.91
N GLU A 13 -24.55 -11.54 -41.17
CA GLU A 13 -23.37 -11.49 -42.05
C GLU A 13 -22.46 -10.27 -41.78
N GLY A 14 -21.16 -10.44 -42.05
CA GLY A 14 -20.16 -9.38 -42.19
C GLY A 14 -19.46 -8.99 -40.88
N HIS A 15 -18.15 -8.77 -40.78
CA HIS A 15 -17.08 -8.60 -41.75
C HIS A 15 -15.76 -8.85 -41.01
N TYR A 16 -14.91 -9.79 -41.45
CA TYR A 16 -13.46 -9.64 -41.30
C TYR A 16 -12.77 -10.28 -42.51
N ALA A 17 -12.11 -9.43 -43.28
CA ALA A 17 -11.29 -9.79 -44.42
C ALA A 17 -10.00 -10.50 -43.96
N ALA A 18 -9.58 -11.49 -44.74
CA ALA A 18 -8.29 -12.13 -44.64
C ALA A 18 -7.22 -11.30 -45.35
N ALA A 19 -6.02 -11.19 -44.76
CA ALA A 19 -4.81 -10.82 -45.47
C ALA A 19 -3.58 -11.54 -44.86
N THR A 20 -3.21 -12.63 -45.52
CA THR A 20 -1.87 -13.15 -45.86
C THR A 20 -0.61 -12.62 -45.14
N SER A 21 0.22 -13.58 -44.73
CA SER A 21 1.60 -13.50 -44.17
C SER A 21 2.65 -12.88 -45.13
N PRO A 22 3.92 -12.60 -44.68
CA PRO A 22 4.93 -13.67 -44.67
C PRO A 22 6.07 -13.60 -43.61
N ILE A 23 6.64 -14.78 -43.43
CA ILE A 23 7.89 -15.21 -42.77
C ILE A 23 9.13 -14.35 -43.15
N LYS A 24 10.00 -14.04 -42.17
CA LYS A 24 11.44 -13.83 -42.41
C LYS A 24 12.34 -14.19 -41.22
N LYS A 25 12.97 -15.35 -41.37
CA LYS A 25 14.35 -15.78 -41.03
C LYS A 25 15.12 -15.15 -39.84
N ARG A 26 15.24 -16.01 -38.83
CA ARG A 26 16.37 -16.28 -37.90
C ARG A 26 17.77 -15.94 -38.45
N ARG A 27 18.59 -15.26 -37.64
CA ARG A 27 20.06 -15.43 -37.61
C ARG A 27 20.55 -15.48 -36.16
N ILE A 28 21.25 -16.57 -35.86
CA ILE A 28 21.99 -16.85 -34.64
C ILE A 28 23.41 -16.34 -34.86
N SER A 29 24.02 -15.73 -33.86
CA SER A 29 25.47 -15.77 -33.67
C SER A 29 25.82 -15.65 -32.19
N THR A 30 26.16 -16.79 -31.60
CA THR A 30 26.91 -16.94 -30.35
C THR A 30 28.41 -16.95 -30.64
N ILE A 31 29.18 -16.82 -29.54
CA ILE A 31 30.64 -17.00 -29.38
C ILE A 31 31.46 -15.72 -29.62
N ALA A 32 32.49 -15.34 -28.86
CA ALA A 32 32.85 -15.38 -27.44
C ALA A 32 34.30 -14.84 -27.35
N SER A 33 34.69 -14.38 -26.16
CA SER A 33 36.04 -14.34 -25.59
C SER A 33 37.03 -13.22 -25.98
N SER A 34 37.51 -12.54 -24.93
CA SER A 34 38.94 -12.44 -24.55
C SER A 34 39.45 -11.03 -24.19
N ALA A 35 39.52 -10.80 -22.88
CA ALA A 35 40.69 -10.38 -22.09
C ALA A 35 41.36 -8.97 -22.24
N ARG A 36 41.40 -8.33 -21.06
CA ARG A 36 42.50 -7.55 -20.43
C ARG A 36 42.97 -6.24 -21.09
N LYS A 37 42.78 -5.12 -20.36
CA LYS A 37 43.87 -4.49 -19.57
C LYS A 37 43.38 -3.40 -18.60
N LYS A 38 43.78 -3.60 -17.32
CA LYS A 38 44.27 -2.64 -16.32
C LYS A 38 43.82 -1.16 -16.40
N GLY A 39 43.26 -0.69 -15.29
CA GLY A 39 43.94 0.33 -14.49
C GLY A 39 43.06 1.43 -13.89
N LYS A 40 43.38 1.76 -12.63
CA LYS A 40 42.97 2.94 -11.83
C LYS A 40 41.54 2.90 -11.29
N GLN A 41 41.31 2.60 -10.01
CA GLN A 41 41.72 3.19 -8.73
C GLN A 41 40.46 3.78 -8.07
N LYS A 42 40.11 3.20 -6.91
CA LYS A 42 39.13 3.69 -5.95
C LYS A 42 39.46 5.13 -5.53
N THR A 43 38.42 5.93 -5.36
CA THR A 43 38.48 7.11 -4.50
C THR A 43 37.31 7.03 -3.53
N GLU A 44 37.64 6.63 -2.29
CA GLU A 44 36.83 6.83 -1.09
C GLU A 44 36.67 8.34 -0.84
N PHE A 45 35.44 8.79 -0.64
CA PHE A 45 35.18 10.07 0.00
C PHE A 45 35.14 9.84 1.51
N GLN A 46 36.32 9.95 2.13
CA GLN A 46 36.45 10.26 3.56
C GLN A 46 36.39 11.78 3.71
N TYR A 47 35.38 12.27 4.42
CA TYR A 47 35.39 13.65 4.94
C TYR A 47 36.32 13.67 6.15
N ALA A 48 37.54 14.13 5.93
CA ALA A 48 38.45 14.53 6.99
C ALA A 48 38.15 15.97 7.38
N GLU A 49 38.04 16.16 8.70
CA GLU A 49 38.21 17.40 9.43
C GLU A 49 39.54 18.08 9.01
N ASP A 50 39.55 19.40 8.82
CA ASP A 50 40.25 20.34 9.70
C ASP A 50 40.44 21.74 9.04
N ALA A 51 40.46 22.75 9.90
CA ALA A 51 41.13 24.05 9.74
C ALA A 51 40.66 25.07 8.68
N MET A 52 39.67 25.89 9.05
CA MET A 52 39.67 27.32 8.70
C MET A 52 39.52 28.16 9.98
N ARG A 53 40.66 28.55 10.56
CA ARG A 53 40.78 29.55 11.61
C ARG A 53 40.54 30.94 11.01
N LEU A 54 39.48 31.62 11.45
CA LEU A 54 39.37 33.08 11.40
C LEU A 54 39.25 33.61 12.85
N PRO A 55 39.96 34.68 13.21
CA PRO A 55 39.98 35.20 14.57
C PRO A 55 38.72 36.02 14.85
N LEU A 56 37.98 35.64 15.91
CA LEU A 56 36.88 36.44 16.46
C LEU A 56 37.36 37.21 17.70
N PRO A 57 36.89 38.45 17.90
CA PRO A 57 37.27 39.30 19.03
C PRO A 57 36.66 38.80 20.35
N GLY A 58 37.39 39.02 21.44
CA GLY A 58 37.11 38.48 22.76
C GLY A 58 35.74 38.87 23.33
N PHE A 59 34.99 37.85 23.73
CA PHE A 59 33.83 37.97 24.61
C PHE A 59 34.18 37.39 25.98
N ALA A 60 33.83 38.14 27.03
CA ALA A 60 34.00 37.80 28.42
C ALA A 60 33.28 36.47 28.79
N PRO A 61 33.74 35.76 29.84
CA PRO A 61 33.12 34.49 30.25
C PRO A 61 31.67 34.68 30.73
N ALA A 62 30.78 33.85 30.21
CA ALA A 62 29.38 33.77 30.64
C ALA A 62 29.26 33.16 32.05
N PRO A 63 28.25 33.56 32.85
CA PRO A 63 28.00 32.97 34.16
C PRO A 63 27.49 31.52 34.06
N ALA A 64 27.78 30.74 35.10
CA ALA A 64 27.52 29.30 35.18
C ALA A 64 26.03 28.91 34.96
N PRO A 65 25.75 27.74 34.36
CA PRO A 65 24.38 27.28 34.14
C PRO A 65 23.71 26.86 35.46
N ALA A 66 22.45 27.25 35.62
CA ALA A 66 21.59 26.81 36.72
C ALA A 66 21.28 25.30 36.63
N PRO A 67 21.01 24.62 37.76
CA PRO A 67 20.75 23.18 37.79
C PRO A 67 19.43 22.83 37.06
N ALA A 68 19.49 21.77 36.24
CA ALA A 68 18.34 21.24 35.50
C ALA A 68 17.23 20.74 36.44
N PRO A 69 15.94 20.90 36.06
CA PRO A 69 14.83 20.42 36.87
C PRO A 69 14.83 18.89 36.98
N SER A 70 14.64 18.38 38.20
CA SER A 70 14.54 16.95 38.48
C SER A 70 13.33 16.33 37.75
N HIS A 71 13.58 15.57 36.69
CA HIS A 71 12.57 14.71 36.10
C HIS A 71 12.26 13.55 37.06
N LYS A 72 11.12 13.63 37.75
CA LYS A 72 10.56 12.46 38.44
C LYS A 72 10.18 11.42 37.37
N PRO A 73 10.68 10.19 37.43
CA PRO A 73 10.30 9.16 36.46
C PRO A 73 8.79 8.89 36.59
N ILE A 74 8.10 9.00 35.46
CA ILE A 74 6.69 8.61 35.34
C ILE A 74 6.64 7.09 35.62
N PRO A 75 5.82 6.62 36.57
CA PRO A 75 5.70 5.19 36.84
C PRO A 75 5.22 4.49 35.57
N VAL A 76 6.09 3.62 35.04
CA VAL A 76 5.76 2.72 33.93
C VAL A 76 4.71 1.76 34.46
N MET A 77 3.45 1.99 34.12
CA MET A 77 2.39 1.01 34.37
C MET A 77 2.70 -0.22 33.53
N VAL A 78 3.21 -1.28 34.17
CA VAL A 78 3.37 -2.58 33.52
C VAL A 78 1.95 -3.14 33.35
N PRO A 79 1.46 -3.37 32.12
CA PRO A 79 0.16 -3.98 31.91
C PRO A 79 0.13 -5.38 32.54
N PRO A 80 -1.04 -5.85 33.00
CA PRO A 80 -1.17 -7.18 33.58
C PRO A 80 -0.59 -8.26 32.64
N PRO A 81 0.12 -9.27 33.16
CA PRO A 81 0.64 -10.35 32.34
C PRO A 81 -0.50 -11.07 31.63
N LEU A 82 -0.40 -11.16 30.31
CA LEU A 82 -1.39 -11.83 29.47
C LEU A 82 -1.38 -13.33 29.77
N ASN A 83 -2.55 -13.92 30.06
CA ASN A 83 -2.68 -15.35 30.32
C ASN A 83 -2.55 -16.16 29.00
N PRO A 84 -1.53 -17.02 28.83
CA PRO A 84 -1.31 -17.77 27.57
C PRO A 84 -2.47 -18.70 27.20
N ALA A 85 -3.13 -19.32 28.18
CA ALA A 85 -4.26 -20.21 27.93
C ALA A 85 -5.49 -19.45 27.43
N ALA A 86 -5.72 -18.25 27.98
CA ALA A 86 -6.78 -17.37 27.50
C ALA A 86 -6.49 -16.85 26.09
N LEU A 87 -5.23 -16.49 25.81
CA LEU A 87 -4.80 -16.09 24.47
C LEU A 87 -5.04 -17.22 23.46
N ALA A 88 -4.64 -18.46 23.74
CA ALA A 88 -4.81 -19.58 22.83
C ALA A 88 -6.28 -19.84 22.44
N LEU A 89 -7.22 -19.63 23.35
CA LEU A 89 -8.67 -19.68 23.05
C LEU A 89 -9.10 -18.49 22.18
N ASP A 90 -8.61 -17.31 22.52
CA ASP A 90 -8.96 -16.06 21.82
C ASP A 90 -8.36 -15.97 20.41
N LEU A 91 -7.24 -16.65 20.11
CA LEU A 91 -6.68 -16.72 18.75
C LEU A 91 -7.65 -17.34 17.74
N LYS A 92 -8.63 -18.14 18.19
CA LYS A 92 -9.67 -18.74 17.34
C LYS A 92 -10.84 -17.79 17.09
N LYS A 93 -10.90 -16.65 17.77
CA LYS A 93 -11.96 -15.66 17.63
C LYS A 93 -11.62 -14.69 16.50
N SER A 94 -12.53 -14.56 15.53
CA SER A 94 -12.45 -13.52 14.51
C SER A 94 -13.03 -12.20 15.02
N TYR A 95 -12.35 -11.10 14.70
CA TYR A 95 -12.76 -9.73 14.97
C TYR A 95 -13.25 -9.01 13.71
N GLU A 96 -13.42 -9.73 12.59
CA GLU A 96 -14.02 -9.16 11.39
C GLU A 96 -15.38 -8.52 11.71
N GLY A 97 -15.61 -7.33 11.18
CA GLY A 97 -16.84 -6.56 11.40
C GLY A 97 -16.97 -5.90 12.78
N GLN A 98 -16.00 -6.07 13.69
CA GLN A 98 -16.02 -5.42 15.02
C GLN A 98 -15.32 -4.06 15.04
N ILE A 99 -14.41 -3.80 14.09
CA ILE A 99 -13.75 -2.50 13.97
C ILE A 99 -14.65 -1.58 13.14
N PRO A 100 -15.11 -0.44 13.71
CA PRO A 100 -15.88 0.53 12.95
C PRO A 100 -14.99 1.15 11.87
N LEU A 101 -15.54 1.30 10.67
CA LEU A 101 -14.86 2.01 9.59
C LEU A 101 -14.61 3.46 10.00
N PRO A 102 -13.50 4.07 9.55
CA PRO A 102 -13.24 5.48 9.78
C PRO A 102 -14.39 6.34 9.25
N THR A 103 -14.91 7.24 10.08
CA THR A 103 -15.92 8.20 9.63
C THR A 103 -15.26 9.22 8.71
N LEU A 104 -15.68 9.26 7.45
CA LEU A 104 -15.21 10.28 6.51
C LEU A 104 -15.68 11.68 6.93
N PRO A 105 -14.88 12.73 6.68
CA PRO A 105 -15.30 14.10 6.89
C PRO A 105 -16.59 14.43 6.12
N LYS A 106 -17.35 15.40 6.63
CA LYS A 106 -18.54 15.90 5.93
C LYS A 106 -18.15 16.52 4.59
N ARG A 107 -18.99 16.28 3.58
CA ARG A 107 -18.85 16.87 2.25
C ARG A 107 -18.67 18.38 2.33
N GLN A 108 -17.67 18.87 1.62
CA GLN A 108 -17.36 20.29 1.58
C GLN A 108 -18.47 21.09 0.86
N LYS A 109 -18.58 22.38 1.20
CA LYS A 109 -19.48 23.30 0.48
C LYS A 109 -19.18 23.25 -1.02
N ARG A 110 -20.21 23.35 -1.84
CA ARG A 110 -20.04 23.49 -3.29
C ARG A 110 -20.00 24.96 -3.68
N TRP A 111 -18.95 25.36 -4.38
CA TRP A 111 -18.79 26.69 -4.97
C TRP A 111 -18.96 26.56 -6.48
N ARG A 112 -19.61 27.52 -7.12
CA ARG A 112 -19.80 27.55 -8.57
C ARG A 112 -19.50 28.94 -9.10
N GLN A 113 -18.82 29.00 -10.24
CA GLN A 113 -18.62 30.23 -11.00
C GLN A 113 -19.28 30.14 -12.37
N PRO A 114 -19.83 31.25 -12.90
CA PRO A 114 -20.32 31.30 -14.26
C PRO A 114 -19.18 31.04 -15.27
N ALA A 115 -19.49 30.35 -16.36
CA ALA A 115 -18.50 30.03 -17.41
C ALA A 115 -17.84 31.26 -18.05
N LYS A 116 -18.49 32.43 -17.98
CA LYS A 116 -17.94 33.70 -18.50
C LYS A 116 -16.83 34.28 -17.63
N ASN A 117 -16.71 33.85 -16.37
CA ASN A 117 -15.71 34.37 -15.43
C ASN A 117 -15.11 33.24 -14.58
N PRO A 118 -14.34 32.33 -15.19
CA PRO A 118 -13.71 31.24 -14.46
C PRO A 118 -12.60 31.77 -13.54
N ILE A 119 -12.50 31.18 -12.35
CA ILE A 119 -11.37 31.43 -11.44
C ILE A 119 -10.22 30.52 -11.86
N ILE A 120 -9.09 31.09 -12.28
CA ILE A 120 -7.92 30.33 -12.78
C ILE A 120 -6.75 30.37 -11.79
N ARG A 121 -6.72 31.35 -10.89
CA ARG A 121 -5.65 31.54 -9.91
C ARG A 121 -6.13 31.15 -8.51
N LEU A 122 -5.21 30.62 -7.71
CA LEU A 122 -5.53 30.09 -6.39
C LEU A 122 -5.92 31.22 -5.41
N GLU A 123 -5.27 32.37 -5.53
CA GLU A 123 -5.52 33.57 -4.72
C GLU A 123 -6.94 34.13 -4.89
N ASP A 124 -7.58 33.87 -6.04
CA ASP A 124 -8.94 34.33 -6.35
C ASP A 124 -10.01 33.33 -5.87
N THR A 125 -9.62 32.20 -5.27
CA THR A 125 -10.57 31.17 -4.82
C THR A 125 -11.37 31.65 -3.60
N PRO A 126 -12.65 31.24 -3.48
CA PRO A 126 -13.46 31.59 -2.32
C PRO A 126 -12.82 31.12 -1.01
N LYS A 127 -12.96 31.92 0.04
CA LYS A 127 -12.48 31.53 1.38
C LYS A 127 -13.05 30.16 1.78
N GLY A 128 -12.15 29.24 2.16
CA GLY A 128 -12.48 27.87 2.55
C GLY A 128 -12.57 26.86 1.41
N TRP A 129 -12.38 27.28 0.15
CA TRP A 129 -12.26 26.38 -0.98
C TRP A 129 -11.01 25.49 -0.85
N ASN A 130 -11.13 24.23 -1.25
CA ASN A 130 -10.05 23.25 -1.14
C ASN A 130 -10.09 22.30 -2.36
N ALA A 131 -8.95 22.11 -3.01
CA ALA A 131 -8.81 21.19 -4.13
C ALA A 131 -8.67 19.71 -3.73
N LYS A 132 -8.40 19.42 -2.44
CA LYS A 132 -8.01 18.08 -1.98
C LYS A 132 -9.16 17.11 -1.69
N GLU A 133 -10.42 17.56 -1.76
CA GLU A 133 -11.63 16.74 -1.56
C GLU A 133 -11.52 15.71 -0.39
N PRO A 134 -11.21 16.16 0.84
CA PRO A 134 -10.89 15.28 1.97
C PRO A 134 -12.09 14.45 2.48
N ASP A 135 -13.29 14.72 1.97
CA ASP A 135 -14.51 13.97 2.27
C ASP A 135 -14.67 12.67 1.46
N LEU A 136 -13.80 12.44 0.48
CA LEU A 136 -13.81 11.21 -0.32
C LEU A 136 -12.78 10.21 0.19
N ASP A 137 -13.13 8.93 0.07
CA ASP A 137 -12.17 7.85 0.27
C ASP A 137 -11.12 7.90 -0.86
N PRO A 138 -9.81 7.96 -0.54
CA PRO A 138 -8.74 7.91 -1.54
C PRO A 138 -8.75 6.65 -2.42
N ASP A 139 -9.37 5.56 -1.98
CA ASP A 139 -9.47 4.32 -2.76
C ASP A 139 -10.76 4.22 -3.59
N ASP A 140 -11.76 5.08 -3.34
CA ASP A 140 -12.97 5.20 -4.15
C ASP A 140 -12.70 6.06 -5.40
N LEU A 141 -12.09 5.43 -6.41
CA LEU A 141 -11.77 6.09 -7.67
C LEU A 141 -13.01 6.60 -8.40
N GLU A 142 -14.12 5.88 -8.34
CA GLU A 142 -15.34 6.28 -9.05
C GLU A 142 -15.90 7.58 -8.48
N ALA A 143 -15.99 7.70 -7.15
CA ALA A 143 -16.42 8.92 -6.49
C ALA A 143 -15.45 10.08 -6.77
N GLN A 144 -14.14 9.82 -6.79
CA GLN A 144 -13.13 10.84 -7.10
C GLN A 144 -13.22 11.32 -8.56
N ILE A 145 -13.40 10.41 -9.52
CA ILE A 145 -13.60 10.73 -10.94
C ILE A 145 -14.87 11.56 -11.12
N ALA A 146 -15.97 11.15 -10.49
CA ALA A 146 -17.23 11.87 -10.52
C ALA A 146 -17.09 13.28 -9.93
N ARG A 147 -16.37 13.43 -8.79
CA ARG A 147 -16.10 14.72 -8.17
C ARG A 147 -15.22 15.61 -9.06
N CYS A 148 -14.20 15.07 -9.70
CA CYS A 148 -13.39 15.86 -10.64
C CYS A 148 -14.25 16.41 -11.78
N ARG A 149 -15.11 15.59 -12.39
CA ARG A 149 -16.05 16.05 -13.42
C ARG A 149 -16.99 17.14 -12.91
N GLU A 150 -17.49 17.00 -11.69
CA GLU A 150 -18.32 18.02 -11.02
C GLU A 150 -17.57 19.35 -10.88
N ARG A 151 -16.32 19.29 -10.38
CA ARG A 151 -15.49 20.48 -10.11
C ARG A 151 -14.99 21.19 -11.36
N ILE A 152 -14.75 20.45 -12.44
CA ILE A 152 -14.47 21.04 -13.76
C ILE A 152 -15.65 21.93 -14.19
N GLY A 153 -16.88 21.47 -14.00
CA GLY A 153 -18.10 22.24 -14.30
C GLY A 153 -18.36 23.42 -13.36
N ASP A 154 -17.71 23.46 -12.19
CA ASP A 154 -17.84 24.56 -11.23
C ASP A 154 -17.02 25.81 -11.64
N ASN A 155 -16.17 25.72 -12.68
CA ASN A 155 -15.34 26.81 -13.23
C ASN A 155 -14.41 27.50 -12.21
N ILE A 156 -13.94 26.76 -11.21
CA ILE A 156 -12.94 27.22 -10.23
C ILE A 156 -11.74 26.27 -10.31
N MET A 157 -10.58 26.80 -10.69
CA MET A 157 -9.32 26.05 -10.82
C MET A 157 -9.48 24.76 -11.66
N SER A 158 -10.29 24.80 -12.74
CA SER A 158 -10.70 23.59 -13.48
C SER A 158 -9.51 22.74 -13.95
N ARG A 159 -8.41 23.37 -14.37
CA ARG A 159 -7.18 22.70 -14.79
C ARG A 159 -6.60 21.75 -13.74
N VAL A 160 -6.75 22.07 -12.45
CA VAL A 160 -6.28 21.19 -11.36
C VAL A 160 -7.07 19.89 -11.38
N PHE A 161 -8.39 19.97 -11.55
CA PHE A 161 -9.26 18.79 -11.60
C PHE A 161 -9.18 18.05 -12.94
N GLU A 162 -8.90 18.73 -14.06
CA GLU A 162 -8.61 18.08 -15.34
C GLU A 162 -7.36 17.20 -15.23
N PHE A 163 -6.28 17.74 -14.64
CA PHE A 163 -5.05 16.98 -14.42
C PHE A 163 -5.26 15.81 -13.44
N THR A 164 -5.99 16.03 -12.35
CA THR A 164 -6.34 14.95 -11.42
C THR A 164 -7.22 13.89 -12.09
N LEU A 165 -8.19 14.29 -12.90
CA LEU A 165 -9.05 13.37 -13.65
C LEU A 165 -8.23 12.50 -14.61
N GLU A 166 -7.27 13.07 -15.33
CA GLU A 166 -6.39 12.30 -16.22
C GLU A 166 -5.60 11.23 -15.45
N LYS A 167 -5.07 11.57 -14.28
CA LYS A 167 -4.38 10.62 -13.40
C LYS A 167 -5.31 9.51 -12.91
N LEU A 168 -6.48 9.87 -12.42
CA LEU A 168 -7.46 8.90 -11.91
C LEU A 168 -7.93 7.94 -13.00
N LEU A 169 -8.13 8.42 -14.24
CA LEU A 169 -8.49 7.56 -15.37
C LEU A 169 -7.35 6.60 -15.79
N LYS A 170 -6.09 7.05 -15.71
CA LYS A 170 -4.93 6.17 -15.92
C LYS A 170 -4.83 5.13 -14.83
N GLU A 171 -5.04 5.54 -13.58
CA GLU A 171 -5.05 4.63 -12.43
C GLU A 171 -6.18 3.61 -12.54
N GLN A 172 -7.40 4.02 -12.88
CA GLN A 172 -8.54 3.13 -13.09
C GLN A 172 -8.20 2.01 -14.08
N LYS A 173 -7.66 2.36 -15.25
CA LYS A 173 -7.23 1.35 -16.24
C LYS A 173 -6.15 0.41 -15.70
N SER A 174 -5.21 0.94 -14.92
CA SER A 174 -4.17 0.11 -14.29
C SER A 174 -4.76 -0.83 -13.24
N ARG A 175 -5.72 -0.36 -12.43
CA ARG A 175 -6.42 -1.20 -11.44
C ARG A 175 -7.21 -2.29 -12.13
N GLU A 176 -8.00 -1.96 -13.15
CA GLU A 176 -8.75 -2.93 -13.97
C GLU A 176 -7.82 -4.01 -14.54
N ALA A 177 -6.70 -3.62 -15.17
CA ALA A 177 -5.76 -4.57 -15.74
C ALA A 177 -5.14 -5.52 -14.69
N MET A 178 -4.91 -5.05 -13.44
CA MET A 178 -4.43 -5.91 -12.36
C MET A 178 -5.53 -6.81 -11.79
N MET A 179 -6.75 -6.29 -11.68
CA MET A 179 -7.90 -7.08 -11.23
C MET A 179 -8.21 -8.22 -12.21
N ASP A 180 -8.04 -7.99 -13.52
CA ASP A 180 -8.25 -9.00 -14.56
C ASP A 180 -7.25 -10.17 -14.50
N LEU A 181 -6.10 -10.00 -13.84
CA LEU A 181 -5.10 -11.05 -13.64
C LEU A 181 -5.42 -11.98 -12.46
N GLU A 182 -6.35 -11.58 -11.59
CA GLU A 182 -6.68 -12.29 -10.36
C GLU A 182 -8.11 -12.86 -10.41
N PRO A 183 -8.47 -13.82 -9.53
CA PRO A 183 -9.82 -14.35 -9.46
C PRO A 183 -10.88 -13.27 -9.25
N ALA A 184 -12.03 -13.44 -9.90
CA ALA A 184 -13.16 -12.54 -9.73
C ALA A 184 -13.64 -12.49 -8.27
N GLY A 185 -14.05 -11.31 -7.82
CA GLY A 185 -14.60 -11.10 -6.47
C GLY A 185 -13.58 -10.68 -5.41
N LEU A 186 -12.29 -10.56 -5.74
CA LEU A 186 -11.32 -9.94 -4.84
C LEU A 186 -11.54 -8.43 -4.74
N SER A 187 -11.20 -7.84 -3.59
CA SER A 187 -11.21 -6.39 -3.42
C SER A 187 -9.90 -5.77 -3.93
N TRP A 188 -9.94 -4.50 -4.32
CA TRP A 188 -8.75 -3.79 -4.80
C TRP A 188 -7.55 -3.85 -3.83
N PRO A 189 -7.72 -3.63 -2.50
CA PRO A 189 -6.61 -3.76 -1.56
C PRO A 189 -5.98 -5.16 -1.54
N VAL A 190 -6.77 -6.21 -1.74
CA VAL A 190 -6.26 -7.58 -1.83
C VAL A 190 -5.42 -7.76 -3.08
N VAL A 191 -5.87 -7.27 -4.24
CA VAL A 191 -5.09 -7.37 -5.49
C VAL A 191 -3.78 -6.59 -5.41
N GLN A 192 -3.80 -5.37 -4.87
CA GLN A 192 -2.58 -4.60 -4.63
C GLN A 192 -1.63 -5.34 -3.66
N ARG A 193 -2.18 -5.97 -2.62
CA ARG A 193 -1.39 -6.74 -1.66
C ARG A 193 -0.78 -7.99 -2.32
N LEU A 194 -1.54 -8.71 -3.15
CA LEU A 194 -1.06 -9.87 -3.91
C LEU A 194 0.11 -9.51 -4.82
N GLN A 195 0.08 -8.37 -5.50
CA GLN A 195 1.21 -7.88 -6.29
C GLN A 195 2.46 -7.63 -5.42
N THR A 196 2.28 -7.04 -4.24
CA THR A 196 3.38 -6.81 -3.29
C THR A 196 3.96 -8.14 -2.77
N LEU A 197 3.09 -9.11 -2.45
CA LEU A 197 3.49 -10.44 -1.99
C LEU A 197 4.20 -11.23 -3.09
N GLN A 198 3.80 -11.09 -4.35
CA GLN A 198 4.50 -11.68 -5.50
C GLN A 198 5.94 -11.16 -5.60
N GLY A 199 6.15 -9.84 -5.52
CA GLY A 199 7.50 -9.27 -5.51
C GLY A 199 8.32 -9.70 -4.28
N THR A 200 7.66 -9.83 -3.12
CA THR A 200 8.29 -10.35 -1.90
C THR A 200 8.72 -11.81 -2.07
N LEU A 201 7.88 -12.64 -2.68
CA LEU A 201 8.17 -14.05 -2.95
C LEU A 201 9.38 -14.20 -3.89
N GLU A 202 9.42 -13.41 -4.96
CA GLU A 202 10.55 -13.39 -5.90
C GLU A 202 11.86 -13.00 -5.19
N TRP A 203 11.82 -11.96 -4.36
CA TRP A 203 12.98 -11.56 -3.57
C TRP A 203 13.43 -12.65 -2.59
N LEU A 204 12.51 -13.24 -1.83
CA LEU A 204 12.81 -14.33 -0.90
C LEU A 204 13.46 -15.52 -1.60
N GLN A 205 12.94 -15.91 -2.78
CA GLN A 205 13.52 -16.98 -3.59
C GLN A 205 14.93 -16.64 -4.08
N SER A 206 15.18 -15.38 -4.46
CA SER A 206 16.52 -14.93 -4.88
C SER A 206 17.55 -14.95 -3.75
N GLU A 207 17.11 -14.77 -2.51
CA GLU A 207 17.93 -14.82 -1.29
C GLU A 207 17.95 -16.22 -0.64
N ASN A 208 17.56 -17.26 -1.40
CA ASN A 208 17.50 -18.66 -0.96
C ASN A 208 16.68 -18.85 0.34
N ASP A 209 15.59 -18.08 0.48
CA ASP A 209 14.68 -18.06 1.62
C ASP A 209 15.39 -18.04 2.98
N LYS A 210 16.43 -17.20 3.11
CA LYS A 210 17.24 -17.07 4.33
C LYS A 210 16.43 -16.91 5.62
N TYR A 211 15.22 -16.37 5.53
CA TYR A 211 14.33 -16.08 6.65
C TYR A 211 13.16 -17.08 6.79
N GLU A 212 13.11 -18.13 5.95
CA GLU A 212 12.05 -19.17 5.97
C GLU A 212 10.63 -18.60 5.78
N LEU A 213 10.49 -17.55 4.96
CA LEU A 213 9.23 -16.83 4.75
C LEU A 213 8.49 -17.24 3.47
N VAL A 214 9.12 -17.99 2.56
CA VAL A 214 8.47 -18.41 1.30
C VAL A 214 7.16 -19.16 1.58
N GLY A 215 7.15 -20.05 2.57
CA GLY A 215 5.94 -20.78 2.96
C GLY A 215 4.81 -19.86 3.45
N ASN A 216 5.13 -18.86 4.26
CA ASN A 216 4.15 -17.87 4.73
C ASN A 216 3.56 -17.09 3.57
N VAL A 217 4.42 -16.47 2.75
CA VAL A 217 3.98 -15.61 1.64
C VAL A 217 3.13 -16.40 0.64
N THR A 218 3.55 -17.61 0.28
CA THR A 218 2.80 -18.48 -0.63
C THR A 218 1.40 -18.80 -0.10
N ASN A 219 1.30 -19.17 1.19
CA ASN A 219 0.02 -19.55 1.77
C ASN A 219 -0.90 -18.35 2.04
N ILE A 220 -0.34 -17.17 2.34
CA ILE A 220 -1.10 -15.93 2.42
C ILE A 220 -1.72 -15.59 1.06
N MET A 221 -0.94 -15.66 -0.02
CA MET A 221 -1.44 -15.42 -1.37
C MET A 221 -2.56 -16.40 -1.74
N ALA A 222 -2.38 -17.69 -1.40
CA ALA A 222 -3.41 -18.71 -1.63
C ALA A 222 -4.69 -18.44 -0.80
N ALA A 223 -4.55 -18.00 0.46
CA ALA A 223 -5.67 -17.67 1.33
C ALA A 223 -6.48 -16.47 0.80
N TYR A 224 -5.81 -15.43 0.29
CA TYR A 224 -6.49 -14.32 -0.38
C TYR A 224 -7.22 -14.75 -1.65
N ARG A 225 -6.53 -15.45 -2.56
CA ARG A 225 -7.10 -15.89 -3.84
C ARG A 225 -8.29 -16.84 -3.69
N SER A 226 -8.31 -17.63 -2.62
CA SER A 226 -9.42 -18.52 -2.29
C SER A 226 -10.53 -17.86 -1.47
N GLY A 227 -10.35 -16.62 -1.01
CA GLY A 227 -11.30 -15.90 -0.18
C GLY A 227 -11.33 -16.31 1.30
N HIS A 228 -10.43 -17.21 1.74
CA HIS A 228 -10.29 -17.58 3.16
C HIS A 228 -9.69 -16.45 4.00
N LEU A 229 -8.90 -15.57 3.39
CA LEU A 229 -8.38 -14.37 4.01
C LEU A 229 -8.96 -13.15 3.30
N ARG A 230 -9.44 -12.18 4.09
CA ARG A 230 -9.95 -10.89 3.60
C ARG A 230 -9.10 -9.75 4.15
N TRP A 231 -8.93 -8.71 3.34
CA TRP A 231 -8.28 -7.49 3.80
C TRP A 231 -9.26 -6.70 4.68
N ASN A 232 -8.93 -6.58 5.97
CA ASN A 232 -9.72 -5.86 6.96
C ASN A 232 -8.84 -4.80 7.62
N PRO A 233 -9.06 -3.50 7.36
CA PRO A 233 -8.27 -2.43 7.96
C PRO A 233 -8.25 -2.52 9.49
N GLY A 234 -7.05 -2.44 10.08
CA GLY A 234 -6.85 -2.52 11.53
C GLY A 234 -6.82 -3.93 12.12
N LEU A 235 -7.01 -4.98 11.30
CA LEU A 235 -6.83 -6.37 11.71
C LEU A 235 -5.56 -6.95 11.10
N VAL A 236 -4.97 -7.90 11.84
CA VAL A 236 -3.82 -8.70 11.43
C VAL A 236 -4.11 -10.18 11.59
N THR A 237 -3.33 -10.99 10.89
CA THR A 237 -3.20 -12.42 11.09
C THR A 237 -1.73 -12.77 11.30
N TYR A 238 -1.47 -13.72 12.18
CA TYR A 238 -0.13 -14.24 12.45
C TYR A 238 0.09 -15.52 11.67
N TRP A 239 1.28 -15.66 11.09
CA TRP A 239 1.67 -16.80 10.29
C TRP A 239 3.05 -17.30 10.73
N SER A 240 3.23 -18.61 10.82
CA SER A 240 4.55 -19.20 11.02
C SER A 240 4.72 -20.47 10.19
N LYS A 241 5.84 -20.57 9.47
CA LYS A 241 6.22 -21.74 8.65
C LYS A 241 5.08 -22.22 7.73
N GLY A 242 4.35 -21.27 7.14
CA GLY A 242 3.22 -21.48 6.24
C GLY A 242 1.87 -21.69 6.93
N VAL A 243 1.78 -21.68 8.25
CA VAL A 243 0.54 -21.96 8.99
C VAL A 243 -0.07 -20.67 9.55
N LEU A 244 -1.36 -20.48 9.32
CA LEU A 244 -2.15 -19.43 9.96
C LEU A 244 -2.33 -19.74 11.45
N LEU A 245 -1.87 -18.85 12.32
CA LEU A 245 -1.88 -19.04 13.77
C LEU A 245 -3.11 -18.43 14.46
N CYS A 246 -3.79 -17.48 13.82
CA CYS A 246 -4.96 -16.82 14.40
C CYS A 246 -5.97 -16.38 13.35
N GLN A 247 -7.23 -16.22 13.78
CA GLN A 247 -8.22 -15.50 13.00
C GLN A 247 -7.91 -13.98 12.98
N PRO A 248 -8.42 -13.22 11.99
CA PRO A 248 -8.19 -11.77 11.91
C PRO A 248 -8.53 -11.06 13.23
N ARG A 249 -7.55 -10.35 13.81
CA ARG A 249 -7.64 -9.73 15.14
C ARG A 249 -6.89 -8.40 15.22
N PRO A 250 -7.23 -7.49 16.16
CA PRO A 250 -6.43 -6.28 16.38
C PRO A 250 -4.99 -6.64 16.76
N PHE A 251 -4.03 -5.90 16.24
CA PHE A 251 -2.64 -6.09 16.63
C PHE A 251 -2.41 -5.58 18.06
N ARG A 252 -1.75 -6.39 18.90
CA ARG A 252 -1.25 -5.99 20.22
C ARG A 252 0.18 -6.47 20.42
N TRP A 253 1.05 -5.62 20.96
CA TRP A 253 2.48 -5.92 21.15
C TRP A 253 2.72 -7.09 22.11
N ASN A 254 2.04 -7.11 23.25
CA ASN A 254 2.16 -8.20 24.21
C ASN A 254 1.71 -9.56 23.64
N GLU A 255 0.65 -9.57 22.82
CA GLU A 255 0.20 -10.77 22.11
C GLU A 255 1.23 -11.20 21.07
N PHE A 256 1.71 -10.25 20.26
CA PHE A 256 2.77 -10.51 19.29
C PHE A 256 4.00 -11.13 19.94
N ASP A 257 4.52 -10.54 21.03
CA ASP A 257 5.74 -11.04 21.70
C ASP A 257 5.58 -12.49 22.17
N ILE A 258 4.41 -12.83 22.73
CA ILE A 258 4.11 -14.19 23.21
C ILE A 258 4.02 -15.17 22.04
N ILE A 259 3.27 -14.84 20.99
CA ILE A 259 3.09 -15.72 19.83
C ILE A 259 4.41 -15.88 19.08
N ASN A 260 5.15 -14.78 18.91
CA ASN A 260 6.46 -14.78 18.26
C ASN A 260 7.47 -15.65 19.02
N ALA A 261 7.50 -15.56 20.36
CA ALA A 261 8.36 -16.41 21.18
C ALA A 261 8.01 -17.90 21.09
N GLN A 262 6.73 -18.25 20.91
CA GLN A 262 6.28 -19.65 20.78
C GLN A 262 6.59 -20.28 19.42
N HIS A 263 6.87 -19.46 18.40
CA HIS A 263 6.96 -19.88 17.00
C HIS A 263 8.31 -19.57 16.35
N ASP A 264 9.39 -19.61 17.13
CA ASP A 264 10.76 -19.32 16.68
C ASP A 264 10.87 -17.97 15.97
N GLY A 265 10.32 -16.91 16.57
CA GLY A 265 10.07 -15.60 15.96
C GLY A 265 11.22 -14.85 15.27
N HIS A 266 12.44 -15.38 15.30
CA HIS A 266 13.60 -14.90 14.56
C HIS A 266 13.65 -15.43 13.11
N THR A 267 12.94 -16.52 12.79
CA THR A 267 12.80 -17.07 11.45
C THR A 267 11.37 -17.57 11.20
N GLY A 268 10.90 -17.44 9.97
CA GLY A 268 9.65 -18.03 9.52
C GLY A 268 8.39 -17.45 10.15
N PHE A 269 8.45 -16.28 10.81
CA PHE A 269 7.28 -15.60 11.38
C PHE A 269 6.85 -14.39 10.54
N TRP A 270 5.54 -14.22 10.34
CA TRP A 270 4.99 -13.12 9.56
C TRP A 270 3.71 -12.56 10.19
N VAL A 271 3.54 -11.25 10.08
CA VAL A 271 2.31 -10.55 10.44
C VAL A 271 1.70 -10.01 9.16
N GLU A 272 0.51 -10.50 8.81
CA GLU A 272 -0.23 -10.06 7.62
C GLU A 272 -1.39 -9.17 8.02
N GLY A 273 -1.43 -7.94 7.48
CA GLY A 273 -2.48 -6.96 7.74
C GLY A 273 -1.98 -5.53 7.52
N ASP A 274 -2.85 -4.55 7.74
CA ASP A 274 -2.49 -3.13 7.57
C ASP A 274 -1.65 -2.61 8.75
N LYS A 275 -0.90 -1.52 8.50
CA LYS A 275 0.14 -0.90 9.34
C LYS A 275 0.06 -1.22 10.84
N VAL A 276 1.00 -2.06 11.28
CA VAL A 276 1.44 -2.26 12.69
C VAL A 276 1.99 -0.96 13.32
N GLN A 277 2.13 0.14 12.55
CA GLN A 277 2.90 1.34 12.91
C GLN A 277 2.10 2.63 13.16
N SER A 278 0.83 2.57 13.58
CA SER A 278 0.14 3.79 14.06
C SER A 278 0.25 3.92 15.59
N PRO A 279 0.83 5.02 16.13
CA PRO A 279 0.96 5.25 17.59
C PRO A 279 -0.36 5.20 18.37
N LYS A 280 -1.48 5.39 17.67
CA LYS A 280 -2.82 5.35 18.26
C LYS A 280 -3.26 3.97 18.77
N TRP A 281 -2.58 2.90 18.36
CA TRP A 281 -2.86 1.53 18.82
C TRP A 281 -1.88 1.02 19.88
N GLN A 282 -1.00 1.90 20.40
CA GLN A 282 0.01 1.54 21.40
C GLN A 282 -0.52 1.51 22.84
N ASN A 283 -1.72 2.05 23.10
CA ASN A 283 -2.30 2.18 24.44
C ASN A 283 -3.61 1.40 24.58
N GLY A 284 -3.57 0.09 24.30
CA GLY A 284 -4.67 -0.84 24.56
C GLY A 284 -4.33 -1.79 25.69
#